data_AF-F4N102-F1
#
_entry.id   AF-F4N102-F1
#
_cell.length_a   1.000
_cell.length_b   1.000
_cell.length_c   1.000
_cell.angle_alpha   90.00
_cell.angle_beta   90.00
_cell.angle_gamma   90.00
#
_symmetry.space_group_name_H-M   'P 1'
#
loop_
_entity.id
_entity.type
_entity.pdbx_description
1 polymer ?
#
loop_
_entity_poly.entity_id
_entity_poly.type
_entity_poly.pdbx_seq_one_letter_code
_entity_poly.pdbx_strand_id
1 'polypeptide(L)' 'MDGYATGNALAHAGVISGSDMTVEAALTKLHYLLSQSLSPEEIRRLMQQNLRGELTDTN' A
#
# COMPACT_ATOMS: atom_id res chain seq x y z
N MET A 1 6.73 8.99 7.21
CA MET A 1 7.16 9.29 5.82
C MET A 1 7.81 10.67 5.86
N ASP A 2 8.82 10.84 6.72
CA ASP A 2 9.18 12.14 7.29
C ASP A 2 10.45 12.76 6.68
N GLY A 3 10.87 12.28 5.51
CA GLY A 3 12.14 12.67 4.89
C GLY A 3 12.06 13.68 3.76
N TYR A 4 10.89 13.90 3.14
CA TYR A 4 10.79 14.68 1.90
C TYR A 4 9.44 15.40 1.77
N ALA A 5 9.49 16.72 1.52
CA ALA A 5 8.30 17.58 1.50
C ALA A 5 7.24 17.12 0.48
N THR A 6 7.66 16.62 -0.69
CA THR A 6 6.73 16.10 -1.72
C THR A 6 6.07 14.79 -1.28
N GLY A 7 6.81 13.90 -0.62
CA GLY A 7 6.26 12.67 -0.04
C GLY A 7 5.20 12.97 1.01
N ASN A 8 5.46 13.94 1.88
CA ASN A 8 4.48 14.38 2.89
C ASN A 8 3.23 15.00 2.25
N ALA A 9 3.38 15.80 1.19
CA ALA A 9 2.25 16.34 0.45
C ALA A 9 1.36 15.23 -0.17
N LEU A 10 1.97 14.18 -0.72
CA LEU A 10 1.25 13.01 -1.24
C LEU A 10 0.54 12.24 -0.12
N ALA A 11 1.19 12.05 1.02
CA ALA A 11 0.56 11.42 2.18
C ALA A 11 -0.66 12.22 2.67
N HIS A 12 -0.56 13.55 2.74
CA HIS A 12 -1.69 14.43 3.06
C HIS A 12 -2.81 14.37 2.02
N ALA A 13 -2.50 14.12 0.75
CA ALA A 13 -3.49 13.87 -0.30
C ALA A 13 -4.12 12.46 -0.26
N GLY A 14 -3.71 11.60 0.69
CA GLY A 14 -4.25 10.25 0.89
C GLY A 14 -3.53 9.14 0.13
N VAL A 15 -2.34 9.41 -0.41
CA VAL A 15 -1.48 8.38 -1.02
C VAL A 15 -0.91 7.47 0.08
N ILE A 16 -0.95 6.16 -0.16
CA ILE A 16 -0.37 5.15 0.72
C ILE A 16 1.00 4.68 0.21
N SER A 17 1.90 4.36 1.13
CA SER A 17 3.22 3.80 0.81
C SER A 17 3.10 2.34 0.38
N GLY A 18 3.80 1.95 -0.69
CA GLY A 18 4.07 0.56 -1.05
C GLY A 18 5.26 -0.06 -0.32
N SER A 19 6.02 0.75 0.44
CA SER A 19 7.18 0.35 1.24
C SER A 19 8.24 -0.40 0.41
N ASP A 20 8.57 -1.65 0.75
CA ASP A 20 9.60 -2.45 0.10
C ASP A 20 9.04 -3.49 -0.91
N MET A 21 7.74 -3.40 -1.24
CA MET A 21 7.16 -4.22 -2.31
C MET A 21 7.84 -3.90 -3.65
N THR A 22 7.99 -4.91 -4.50
CA THR A 22 8.27 -4.65 -5.92
C THR A 22 7.07 -3.96 -6.58
N VAL A 23 7.32 -3.24 -7.67
CA VAL A 23 6.26 -2.52 -8.40
C VAL A 23 5.20 -3.50 -8.91
N GLU A 24 5.62 -4.66 -9.42
CA GLU A 24 4.74 -5.72 -9.91
C GLU A 24 3.89 -6.31 -8.79
N ALA A 25 4.46 -6.52 -7.61
CA ALA A 25 3.74 -7.02 -6.45
C ALA A 25 2.69 -6.02 -5.96
N ALA A 26 3.05 -4.73 -5.87
CA ALA A 26 2.12 -3.67 -5.50
C ALA A 26 0.96 -3.54 -6.51
N LEU A 27 1.25 -3.57 -7.81
CA LEU A 27 0.23 -3.53 -8.86
C LEU A 27 -0.70 -4.74 -8.80
N THR A 28 -0.14 -5.94 -8.70
CA THR A 28 -0.91 -7.20 -8.66
C THR A 28 -1.79 -7.26 -7.42
N LYS A 29 -1.24 -6.88 -6.26
CA LYS A 29 -1.97 -6.85 -4.99
C LYS A 29 -3.12 -5.84 -5.05
N LEU A 30 -2.89 -4.64 -5.56
CA LEU A 30 -3.95 -3.64 -5.71
C LEU A 30 -5.05 -4.13 -6.65
N HIS A 31 -4.67 -4.71 -7.80
CA HIS A 31 -5.63 -5.26 -8.75
C HIS A 31 -6.48 -6.38 -8.12
N TYR A 32 -5.84 -7.29 -7.39
CA TYR A 32 -6.54 -8.33 -6.64
C TYR A 32 -7.51 -7.75 -5.61
N LEU A 33 -7.08 -6.80 -4.78
CA LEU A 33 -7.93 -6.19 -3.75
C LEU A 33 -9.11 -5.42 -4.34
N LEU A 34 -8.92 -4.73 -5.47
CA LEU A 34 -9.99 -4.04 -6.19
C LEU A 34 -11.02 -4.99 -6.82
N SER A 35 -10.65 -6.24 -7.09
CA SER A 35 -11.59 -7.25 -7.60
C SER A 35 -12.53 -7.82 -6.53
N GLN A 36 -12.27 -7.52 -5.25
CA GLN A 36 -13.05 -8.02 -4.12
C GLN A 36 -14.11 -6.99 -3.68
N SER A 37 -15.14 -7.47 -2.99
CA SER A 37 -16.17 -6.62 -2.35
C SER A 37 -15.65 -5.97 -1.07
N LEU A 38 -14.61 -5.13 -1.18
CA LEU A 38 -13.96 -4.43 -0.07
C LEU A 38 -14.22 -2.93 -0.15
N SER A 39 -14.32 -2.28 1.00
CA SER A 39 -14.35 -0.82 1.04
C SER A 39 -12.97 -0.23 0.65
N PRO A 40 -12.91 1.04 0.22
CA PRO A 40 -11.64 1.74 0.02
C PRO A 40 -10.74 1.73 1.27
N GLU A 41 -11.32 1.82 2.47
CA GLU A 41 -10.60 1.76 3.75
C GLU A 41 -9.95 0.37 3.96
N GLU A 42 -10.68 -0.70 3.69
CA GLU A 42 -10.16 -2.07 3.75
C GLU A 42 -9.04 -2.29 2.73
N ILE A 43 -9.18 -1.79 1.51
CA ILE A 43 -8.14 -1.91 0.47
C ILE A 43 -6.87 -1.20 0.91
N ARG A 44 -6.97 0.04 1.43
CA ARG A 44 -5.82 0.80 1.95
C ARG A 44 -5.13 0.05 3.07
N ARG A 45 -5.90 -0.49 4.02
CA ARG A 45 -5.37 -1.30 5.13
C ARG A 45 -4.64 -2.55 4.62
N LEU A 46 -5.23 -3.29 3.70
CA LEU A 46 -4.65 -4.54 3.18
C LEU A 46 -3.43 -4.29 2.29
N MET A 47 -3.38 -3.17 1.56
CA MET A 47 -2.19 -2.78 0.80
C MET A 47 -0.95 -2.63 1.69
N GLN A 48 -1.13 -2.19 2.93
CA GLN A 48 -0.06 -1.96 3.91
C GLN A 48 0.23 -3.18 4.82
N GLN A 49 -0.45 -4.31 4.63
CA GLN A 49 -0.23 -5.55 5.39
C GLN A 49 0.41 -6.61 4.51
N ASN A 50 1.39 -7.35 5.01
CA ASN A 50 1.91 -8.50 4.30
C ASN A 50 0.83 -9.59 4.17
N LEU A 51 0.53 -10.03 2.95
CA LEU A 51 -0.46 -11.10 2.71
C LEU A 51 0.20 -12.41 2.32
N ARG A 52 1.26 -12.37 1.51
CA ARG A 52 1.89 -13.53 0.86
C ARG A 52 3.42 -13.41 0.74
N GLY A 53 4.05 -12.57 1.56
CA GLY A 53 5.49 -12.33 1.55
C GLY A 53 5.93 -11.21 0.61
N GLU A 54 4.98 -10.44 0.06
CA GLU A 54 5.30 -9.33 -0.86
C GLU A 54 5.86 -8.09 -0.14
N LEU A 55 5.59 -7.97 1.16
CA LEU A 55 5.97 -6.86 2.02
C LEU A 55 6.71 -7.43 3.24
N THR A 56 7.79 -6.77 3.69
CA THR A 56 8.47 -7.21 4.92
C THR A 56 7.60 -6.92 6.14
N ASP A 57 7.34 -7.93 6.96
CA ASP A 57 6.67 -7.76 8.25
C ASP A 57 7.56 -6.95 9.20
N THR A 58 7.10 -5.78 9.60
CA THR A 58 7.64 -5.07 10.76
C THR A 58 7.05 -5.71 12.02
N ASN A 59 7.70 -6.76 12.52
CA ASN A 59 7.59 -7.16 13.93
C ASN A 59 8.42 -6.22 14.81
#